data_AF-K2G642-F1
#
_entry.id   AF-K2G642-F1
#
_cell.length_a   1.000
_cell.length_b   1.000
_cell.length_c   1.000
_cell.angle_alpha   90.00
_cell.angle_beta   90.00
_cell.angle_gamma   90.00
#
_symmetry.space_group_name_H-M   'P 1'
#
loop_
_entity.id
_entity.type
_entity.pdbx_description
1 polymer ?
#
loop_
_entity_poly.entity_id
_entity_poly.type
_entity_poly.pdbx_seq_one_letter_code
_entity_poly.pdbx_strand_id
1 'polypeptide(L)' 'MDNVIYRELSYGVMGAVFEVYNELGYGFKERYYEDAIAKNLI' A
#
# COMPACT_ATOMS: atom_id res chain seq x y z
N MET A 1 0.77 16.18 -18.33
CA MET A 1 0.34 14.93 -17.69
C MET A 1 1.54 14.04 -17.70
N ASP A 2 2.17 13.85 -16.53
CA ASP A 2 3.46 13.15 -16.46
C ASP A 2 3.28 11.67 -16.77
N ASN A 3 4.20 11.11 -17.55
CA ASN A 3 4.19 9.70 -17.88
C ASN A 3 4.62 8.89 -16.66
N VAL A 4 3.72 8.05 -16.14
CA VAL A 4 4.07 7.05 -15.12
C VAL A 4 4.96 5.99 -15.78
N ILE A 5 6.23 5.97 -15.40
CA ILE A 5 7.28 5.13 -16.02
C ILE A 5 7.03 3.64 -15.75
N TYR A 6 6.45 3.30 -14.59
CA TYR A 6 6.14 1.93 -14.18
C TYR A 6 4.67 1.81 -13.79
N ARG A 7 3.77 1.96 -14.77
CA ARG A 7 2.32 2.06 -14.54
C ARG A 7 1.78 0.90 -13.71
N GLU A 8 2.09 -0.32 -14.10
CA GLU A 8 1.57 -1.54 -13.48
C GLU A 8 2.10 -1.69 -12.05
N LEU A 9 3.40 -1.44 -11.86
CA LEU A 9 4.02 -1.49 -10.53
C LEU A 9 3.43 -0.42 -9.60
N SER A 10 3.29 0.82 -10.09
CA SER A 10 2.71 1.92 -9.31
C SER A 10 1.29 1.59 -8.86
N TYR A 11 0.45 1.03 -9.73
CA TYR A 11 -0.89 0.60 -9.35
C TYR A 11 -0.88 -0.59 -8.38
N GLY A 12 0.06 -1.54 -8.53
CA GLY A 12 0.23 -2.65 -7.61
C GLY A 12 0.61 -2.19 -6.20
N VAL A 13 1.57 -1.27 -6.07
CA VAL A 13 1.97 -0.69 -4.77
C VAL A 13 0.78 0.01 -4.10
N MET A 14 0.02 0.81 -4.85
CA MET A 14 -1.17 1.47 -4.30
C MET A 14 -2.24 0.46 -3.88
N GLY A 15 -2.44 -0.61 -4.64
CA GLY A 15 -3.35 -1.71 -4.28
C GLY A 15 -3.02 -2.32 -2.92
N ALA A 16 -1.76 -2.67 -2.69
CA ALA A 16 -1.30 -3.23 -1.42
C ALA A 16 -1.56 -2.28 -0.22
N VAL A 17 -1.36 -0.97 -0.41
CA VAL A 17 -1.66 0.04 0.61
C VAL A 17 -3.17 0.09 0.92
N PHE A 18 -4.01 0.04 -0.11
CA PHE A 18 -5.47 0.04 0.08
C PHE A 18 -5.99 -1.24 0.72
N GLU A 19 -5.43 -2.40 0.38
CA GLU A 19 -5.77 -3.68 1.01
C GLU A 19 -5.52 -3.63 2.53
N VAL A 20 -4.32 -3.18 2.93
CA VAL A 20 -3.99 -3.00 4.35
C VAL A 20 -4.91 -1.97 5.01
N TYR A 21 -5.24 -0.87 4.35
CA TYR A 21 -6.18 0.12 4.89
C TYR A 21 -7.59 -0.46 5.06
N ASN A 22 -8.06 -1.28 4.13
CA ASN A 22 -9.38 -1.91 4.22
C ASN A 22 -9.46 -2.92 5.39
N GLU A 23 -8.33 -3.52 5.76
CA GLU A 23 -8.25 -4.44 6.91
C GLU A 23 -8.07 -3.70 8.24
N LEU A 24 -7.10 -2.78 8.32
CA LEU A 24 -6.79 -2.06 9.57
C LEU A 24 -7.79 -0.95 9.88
N GLY A 25 -8.38 -0.31 8.88
CA GLY A 25 -9.14 0.93 9.05
C GLY A 25 -8.23 2.11 9.41
N TYR A 26 -8.81 3.18 9.96
CA TYR A 26 -8.09 4.42 10.31
C TYR A 26 -7.66 4.45 11.79
N GLY A 27 -6.73 5.36 12.13
CA GLY A 27 -6.36 5.66 13.53
C GLY A 27 -5.08 4.98 14.03
N PHE A 28 -4.44 4.16 13.20
CA PHE A 28 -3.14 3.59 13.50
C PHE A 28 -1.99 4.53 13.11
N LYS A 29 -0.86 4.39 13.81
CA LYS A 29 0.38 5.06 13.40
C LYS A 29 0.91 4.43 12.11
N GLU A 30 1.59 5.22 11.29
CA GLU A 30 2.22 4.80 10.03
C GLU A 30 2.99 3.48 10.15
N ARG A 31 3.79 3.31 11.22
CA ARG A 31 4.55 2.07 11.48
C ARG A 31 3.71 0.79 11.44
N TYR A 32 2.45 0.84 11.86
CA TYR A 32 1.58 -0.33 11.80
C TYR A 32 1.14 -0.65 10.37
N TYR A 33 0.96 0.38 9.52
CA TYR A 33 0.73 0.17 8.09
C TYR A 33 1.98 -0.37 7.41
N GLU A 34 3.17 0.17 7.72
CA GLU A 34 4.45 -0.35 7.20
C GLU A 34 4.65 -1.83 7.55
N ASP A 35 4.45 -2.18 8.83
CA ASP A 35 4.56 -3.56 9.31
C ASP A 35 3.53 -4.49 8.64
N ALA A 36 2.31 -4.01 8.38
CA ALA A 36 1.26 -4.80 7.73
C ALA A 36 1.51 -4.97 6.22
N ILE A 37 1.94 -3.91 5.52
CA ILE A 37 2.33 -3.98 4.10
C ILE A 37 3.49 -4.97 3.93
N ALA A 38 4.50 -4.90 4.79
CA ALA A 38 5.65 -5.81 4.74
C ALA A 38 5.25 -7.29 4.93
N LYS A 39 4.20 -7.58 5.70
CA LYS A 39 3.67 -8.94 5.91
C LYS A 39 2.82 -9.45 4.74
N ASN A 40 2.10 -8.58 4.04
CA ASN A 40 1.32 -8.95 2.85
C ASN A 40 2.18 -9.21 1.60
N LEU A 41 3.48 -8.88 1.65
CA LEU A 41 4.43 -9.08 0.55
C LEU A 41 5.26 -10.38 0.67
N ILE A 42 4.86 -11.33 1.53
CA ILE A 42 5.51 -12.65 1.72
C ILE A 42 4.59 -13.78 1.27
#